data_AF-A0A951BH78-F1
#
_entry.id   AF-A0A951BH78-F1
#
_cell.length_a   1.000
_cell.length_b   1.000
_cell.length_c   1.000
_cell.angle_alpha   90.00
_cell.angle_beta   90.00
_cell.angle_gamma   90.00
#
_symmetry.space_group_name_H-M   'P 1'
#
loop_
_entity.id
_entity.type
_entity.pdbx_description
1 polymer ?
#
loop_
_entity_poly.entity_id
_entity_poly.type
_entity_poly.pdbx_seq_one_letter_code
_entity_poly.pdbx_strand_id
1 'polypeptide(L)'
;MGPKQPGKNTRALLALLAPFAVDVTVVCRHRGPLGGAARVVGTDRLRHALPGADLVVLALALTPETVGIIGAPELQHMDRHAWLVNVARGAHVVTDDLVAAVQAQ
;
A
#
# COMPACT_ATOMS: atom_id res chain seq x y z
N MET A 1 9.34 19.55 13.33
CA MET A 1 8.21 18.59 13.33
C MET A 1 8.80 17.19 13.17
N GLY A 2 8.74 16.35 14.20
CA GLY A 2 9.40 15.04 14.20
C GLY A 2 8.76 14.06 13.21
N PRO A 3 9.50 13.01 12.78
CA PRO A 3 8.98 12.03 11.82
C PRO A 3 7.75 11.32 12.41
N LYS A 4 6.60 11.43 11.73
CA LYS A 4 5.37 10.73 12.10
C LYS A 4 5.57 9.23 11.87
N GLN A 5 5.57 8.44 12.95
CA GLN A 5 5.75 6.99 12.90
C GLN A 5 4.65 6.30 12.04
N PRO A 6 4.93 5.10 11.50
CA PRO A 6 3.91 4.28 10.83
C PRO A 6 2.68 4.10 11.74
N GLY A 7 1.48 4.15 11.14
CA GLY A 7 0.22 4.14 11.90
C GLY A 7 0.01 2.85 12.70
N LYS A 8 -0.80 2.91 13.77
CA LYS A 8 -1.16 1.74 14.60
C LYS A 8 -1.65 0.56 13.77
N ASN A 9 -2.40 0.83 12.69
CA ASN A 9 -2.96 -0.18 11.79
C ASN A 9 -1.87 -1.00 11.07
N THR A 10 -0.78 -0.36 10.62
CA THR A 10 0.33 -1.05 9.95
C THR A 10 1.00 -2.04 10.89
N ARG A 11 1.26 -1.63 12.14
CA ARG A 11 1.88 -2.53 13.13
C ARG A 11 0.99 -3.72 13.47
N ALA A 12 -0.31 -3.49 13.62
CA ALA A 12 -1.27 -4.57 13.85
C ALA A 12 -1.31 -5.54 12.67
N LEU A 13 -1.34 -5.02 11.43
CA LEU A 13 -1.32 -5.85 10.22
C LEU A 13 -0.04 -6.69 10.14
N LEU A 14 1.13 -6.10 10.38
CA LEU A 14 2.40 -6.84 10.39
C LEU A 14 2.42 -7.97 11.44
N ALA A 15 1.89 -7.72 12.63
CA ALA A 15 1.78 -8.74 13.67
C ALA A 15 0.84 -9.89 13.26
N LEU A 16 -0.28 -9.58 12.60
CA LEU A 16 -1.22 -10.58 12.09
C LEU A 16 -0.66 -11.39 10.92
N LEU A 17 0.19 -10.78 10.10
CA LEU A 17 0.82 -11.42 8.95
C LEU A 17 2.05 -12.26 9.31
N ALA A 18 2.67 -12.02 10.47
CA ALA A 18 3.90 -12.68 10.90
C ALA A 18 3.86 -14.23 10.85
N PRO A 19 2.78 -14.92 11.27
CA PRO A 19 2.72 -16.39 11.22
C PRO A 19 2.75 -16.98 9.81
N PHE A 20 2.43 -16.18 8.79
CA PHE A 20 2.36 -16.62 7.39
C PHE A 20 3.69 -16.44 6.64
N ALA A 21 4.73 -15.93 7.31
CA ALA A 21 6.07 -15.73 6.73
C ALA A 21 6.08 -14.94 5.41
N VAL A 22 5.18 -13.97 5.29
CA VAL A 22 5.09 -13.11 4.10
C VAL A 22 6.22 -12.08 4.04
N ASP A 23 6.74 -11.80 2.85
CA ASP A 23 7.67 -10.69 2.61
C ASP A 23 6.89 -9.38 2.50
N VAL A 24 7.01 -8.51 3.52
CA VAL A 24 6.25 -7.26 3.57
C VAL A 24 7.15 -6.06 3.28
N THR A 25 6.79 -5.32 2.23
CA THR A 25 7.28 -3.95 1.99
C THR A 25 6.28 -2.93 2.49
N VAL A 26 6.70 -2.07 3.42
CA VAL A 26 5.88 -0.96 3.93
C VAL A 26 6.23 0.33 3.22
N VAL A 27 5.25 0.93 2.55
CA VAL A 27 5.38 2.24 1.91
C VAL A 27 4.82 3.32 2.85
N CYS A 28 5.67 4.21 3.37
CA CYS A 28 5.21 5.32 4.19
C CYS A 28 6.19 6.50 4.19
N ARG A 29 5.77 7.66 4.74
CA ARG A 29 6.63 8.86 4.81
C ARG A 29 7.86 8.67 5.69
N HIS A 30 7.78 7.79 6.68
CA HIS A 30 8.90 7.46 7.55
C HIS A 30 9.75 6.35 6.93
N ARG A 31 11.07 6.51 6.96
CA ARG A 31 12.02 5.55 6.34
C ARG A 31 12.82 4.74 7.37
N GLY A 32 12.39 4.73 8.64
CA GLY A 32 13.01 3.91 9.67
C GLY A 32 12.53 2.46 9.63
N PRO A 33 13.33 1.51 10.15
CA PRO A 33 12.95 0.10 10.22
C PRO A 33 11.67 -0.10 11.04
N LEU A 34 10.85 -1.05 10.63
CA LEU A 34 9.61 -1.43 11.30
C LEU A 34 9.62 -2.94 11.52
N GLY A 35 9.52 -3.37 12.77
CA GLY A 35 9.50 -4.81 13.10
C GLY A 35 8.39 -5.54 12.34
N GLY A 36 8.76 -6.65 11.70
CA GLY A 36 7.87 -7.45 10.84
C GLY A 36 7.85 -7.04 9.37
N ALA A 37 8.41 -5.88 9.00
CA ALA A 37 8.59 -5.50 7.60
C ALA A 37 9.99 -5.90 7.11
N ALA A 38 10.06 -6.54 5.95
CA ALA A 38 11.33 -6.81 5.27
C ALA A 38 11.96 -5.52 4.75
N ARG A 39 11.12 -4.58 4.29
CA ARG A 39 11.53 -3.29 3.74
C ARG A 39 10.59 -2.18 4.19
N VAL A 40 11.16 -1.00 4.42
CA VAL A 40 10.40 0.25 4.60
C VAL A 40 10.90 1.26 3.59
N VAL A 41 10.02 1.73 2.71
CA VAL A 41 10.35 2.67 1.64
C VAL A 41 9.49 3.93 1.71
N GLY A 42 10.01 5.02 1.15
CA GLY A 42 9.27 6.27 1.02
C GLY A 42 8.09 6.17 0.06
N THR A 43 7.11 7.06 0.21
CA THR A 43 5.92 7.14 -0.67
C THR A 43 6.28 7.43 -2.14
N ASP A 44 7.40 8.13 -2.39
CA ASP A 44 8.01 8.32 -3.71
C ASP A 44 8.44 7.02 -4.40
N ARG A 45 8.53 5.91 -3.66
CA ARG A 45 8.87 4.59 -4.18
C ARG A 45 7.64 3.68 -4.35
N LEU A 46 6.41 4.17 -4.12
CA LEU A 46 5.18 3.38 -4.23
C LEU A 46 5.15 2.52 -5.50
N ARG A 47 5.23 3.14 -6.68
CA ARG A 47 5.21 2.43 -7.98
C ARG A 47 6.31 1.38 -8.16
N HIS A 48 7.44 1.54 -7.49
CA HIS A 48 8.53 0.55 -7.54
C HIS A 48 8.30 -0.62 -6.59
N ALA A 49 7.38 -0.49 -5.62
CA ALA A 49 7.04 -1.52 -4.65
C ALA A 49 5.80 -2.34 -5.06
N LEU A 50 5.10 -1.95 -6.13
CA LEU A 50 3.90 -2.66 -6.62
C LEU A 50 4.22 -3.93 -7.43
N PRO A 51 5.22 -3.96 -8.34
CA PRO A 51 5.52 -5.16 -9.11
C PRO A 51 5.96 -6.31 -8.19
N GLY A 52 5.43 -7.51 -8.41
CA GLY A 52 5.71 -8.69 -7.60
C GLY A 52 4.94 -8.78 -6.27
N ALA A 53 4.09 -7.80 -5.95
CA ALA A 53 3.25 -7.85 -4.75
C ALA A 53 1.95 -8.64 -5.05
N ASP A 54 1.74 -9.76 -4.36
CA ASP A 54 0.48 -10.51 -4.45
C ASP A 54 -0.70 -9.78 -3.78
N LEU A 55 -0.40 -8.91 -2.81
CA LEU A 55 -1.38 -8.19 -2.01
C LEU A 55 -0.92 -6.76 -1.71
N VAL A 56 -1.74 -5.78 -2.08
CA VAL A 56 -1.53 -4.36 -1.78
C VAL A 56 -2.60 -3.90 -0.79
N VAL A 57 -2.20 -3.57 0.44
CA VAL A 57 -3.12 -3.15 1.50
C VAL A 57 -3.00 -1.65 1.79
N LEU A 58 -4.10 -0.92 1.65
CA LEU A 58 -4.19 0.50 2.01
C LEU A 58 -4.63 0.65 3.46
N ALA A 59 -3.68 1.07 4.32
CA ALA A 59 -3.89 1.30 5.75
C ALA A 59 -3.36 2.68 6.19
N LEU A 60 -3.60 3.70 5.37
CA LEU A 60 -3.12 5.08 5.55
C LEU A 60 -4.26 6.06 5.89
N ALA A 61 -3.90 7.26 6.35
CA ALA A 61 -4.86 8.33 6.57
C ALA A 61 -5.16 9.06 5.25
N LEU A 62 -6.41 9.47 5.05
CA LEU A 62 -6.79 10.33 3.92
C LEU A 62 -6.32 11.77 4.17
N THR A 63 -5.45 12.23 3.28
CA THR A 63 -4.85 13.57 3.22
C THR A 63 -4.82 14.02 1.76
N PRO A 64 -4.64 15.32 1.46
CA PRO A 64 -4.54 15.79 0.08
C PRO A 64 -3.51 15.04 -0.77
N GLU A 65 -2.40 14.61 -0.18
CA GLU A 65 -1.33 13.88 -0.87
C GLU A 65 -1.64 12.39 -1.09
N THR A 66 -2.73 11.87 -0.51
CA THR A 66 -3.10 10.45 -0.58
C THR A 66 -4.48 10.22 -1.21
N VAL A 67 -5.16 11.30 -1.62
CA VAL A 67 -6.35 11.22 -2.47
C VAL A 67 -5.93 10.69 -3.84
N GLY A 68 -6.61 9.67 -4.34
CA GLY A 68 -6.31 9.05 -5.63
C GLY A 68 -4.89 8.47 -5.72
N ILE A 69 -4.27 8.12 -4.59
CA ILE A 69 -2.91 7.56 -4.57
C ILE A 69 -2.79 6.23 -5.32
N ILE A 70 -3.91 5.52 -5.49
CA ILE A 70 -4.04 4.40 -6.42
C ILE A 70 -4.94 4.83 -7.57
N GLY A 71 -4.33 5.18 -8.70
CA GLY A 71 -5.02 5.40 -9.98
C GLY A 71 -4.57 4.41 -11.04
N ALA A 72 -4.87 4.71 -12.31
CA ALA A 72 -4.50 3.87 -13.44
C ALA A 72 -2.99 3.51 -13.48
N PRO A 73 -2.04 4.43 -13.23
CA PRO A 73 -0.62 4.10 -13.26
C PRO A 73 -0.23 3.05 -12.21
N GLU A 74 -0.73 3.18 -10.99
CA GLU A 74 -0.43 2.22 -9.91
C GLU A 74 -1.05 0.86 -10.20
N LEU A 75 -2.31 0.83 -10.65
CA LEU A 75 -3.00 -0.40 -11.02
C LEU A 75 -2.28 -1.14 -12.17
N GLN A 76 -1.71 -0.42 -13.13
CA GLN A 76 -0.91 -1.00 -14.22
C GLN A 76 0.44 -1.59 -13.77
N HIS A 77 0.99 -1.13 -12.64
CA HIS A 77 2.23 -1.68 -12.08
C HIS A 77 1.98 -2.88 -11.15
N MET A 78 0.72 -3.14 -10.78
CA MET A 78 0.36 -4.34 -10.04
C MET A 78 0.32 -5.54 -10.99
N ASP A 79 0.74 -6.71 -10.50
CA ASP A 79 0.60 -7.94 -11.27
C ASP A 79 -0.89 -8.30 -11.44
N ARG A 80 -1.26 -8.96 -12.55
CA ARG A 80 -2.67 -9.26 -12.85
C ARG A 80 -3.36 -10.12 -11.78
N HIS A 81 -2.61 -10.96 -11.08
CA HIS A 81 -3.14 -11.80 -10.00
C HIS A 81 -3.19 -11.08 -8.65
N ALA A 82 -2.64 -9.87 -8.54
CA ALA A 82 -2.52 -9.14 -7.29
C ALA A 82 -3.87 -8.61 -6.79
N TRP A 83 -4.03 -8.59 -5.47
CA TRP A 83 -5.25 -8.11 -4.82
C TRP A 83 -5.04 -6.70 -4.24
N LEU A 84 -5.96 -5.78 -4.52
CA LEU A 84 -6.02 -4.48 -3.85
C LEU A 84 -7.03 -4.53 -2.69
N VAL A 85 -6.56 -4.30 -1.47
CA VAL A 85 -7.40 -4.29 -0.26
C VAL A 85 -7.38 -2.91 0.38
N ASN A 86 -8.49 -2.18 0.27
CA ASN A 86 -8.64 -0.88 0.89
C ASN A 86 -9.42 -0.97 2.21
N VAL A 87 -8.71 -0.91 3.34
CA VAL A 87 -9.29 -0.84 4.71
C VAL A 87 -9.19 0.58 5.29
N ALA A 88 -8.90 1.58 4.46
CA ALA A 88 -8.70 2.96 4.86
C ALA A 88 -9.92 3.84 4.54
N ARG A 89 -9.91 4.52 3.40
CA ARG A 89 -10.96 5.42 2.91
C ARG A 89 -11.10 5.25 1.41
N GLY A 90 -12.33 5.32 0.89
CA GLY A 90 -12.62 5.11 -0.53
C GLY A 90 -11.82 6.02 -1.46
N ALA A 91 -11.69 7.30 -1.11
CA ALA A 91 -11.00 8.31 -1.91
C ALA A 91 -9.48 8.10 -2.08
N HIS A 92 -8.90 7.05 -1.51
CA HIS A 92 -7.53 6.64 -1.86
C HIS A 92 -7.42 6.00 -3.24
N VAL A 93 -8.52 5.46 -3.74
CA VAL A 93 -8.57 4.79 -5.04
C VAL A 93 -9.39 5.64 -5.99
N VAL A 94 -8.88 5.86 -7.19
CA VAL A 94 -9.68 6.40 -8.30
C VAL A 94 -10.60 5.28 -8.77
N THR A 95 -11.88 5.32 -8.37
CA THR A 95 -12.83 4.22 -8.59
C THR A 95 -12.98 3.87 -10.08
N ASP A 96 -13.04 4.87 -10.96
CA ASP A 96 -13.22 4.63 -12.39
C ASP A 96 -12.02 3.88 -12.99
N ASP A 97 -10.80 4.25 -12.59
CA ASP A 97 -9.58 3.55 -12.98
C ASP A 97 -9.57 2.10 -12.45
N LEU A 98 -10.03 1.89 -11.21
CA LEU A 98 -10.15 0.54 -10.62
C LEU A 98 -11.15 -0.32 -11.40
N VAL A 99 -12.33 0.20 -11.72
CA VAL A 99 -13.34 -0.53 -12.49
C VAL A 99 -12.80 -0.90 -13.87
N ALA A 100 -12.15 0.06 -14.55
CA ALA A 100 -11.53 -0.20 -15.84
C ALA A 100 -10.44 -1.28 -15.76
N ALA A 101 -9.58 -1.23 -14.72
CA ALA A 101 -8.53 -2.22 -14.52
C ALA A 101 -9.08 -3.64 -14.27
N VAL A 102 -10.13 -3.77 -13.46
CA VAL A 102 -10.78 -5.07 -13.17
C VAL A 102 -11.48 -5.64 -14.41
N GLN A 103 -12.13 -4.79 -15.22
CA GLN A 103 -12.81 -5.23 -16.44
C GLN A 103 -11.86 -5.64 -17.56
N ALA A 104 -10.61 -5.17 -17.51
CA ALA A 104 -9.57 -5.50 -18.49
C ALA A 104 -8.80 -6.80 -18.16
N GLN A 105 -9.16 -7.51 -17.09
CA GLN A 105 -8.53 -8.77 -16.67
C GLN A 105 -8.98 -9.97 -17.51
#